data_AF-A0A1H9YXK3-F1
#
_entry.id   AF-A0A1H9YXK3-F1
#
_cell.length_a   1.000
_cell.length_b   1.000
_cell.length_c   1.000
_cell.angle_alpha   90.00
_cell.angle_beta   90.00
_cell.angle_gamma   90.00
#
_symmetry.space_group_name_H-M   'P 1'
#
loop_
_entity.id
_entity.type
_entity.pdbx_description
1 polymer ?
#
loop_
_entity_poly.entity_id
_entity_poly.type
_entity_poly.pdbx_seq_one_letter_code
_entity_poly.pdbx_strand_id
1 'polypeptide(L)'
;MFSIDFTLQNFEYFLLLLTRISMFVVVAPFFNTSNTPARVKIGFSALVSLLLYFVVDFSALDYSTVTGYAFLVVQEAITGLLIGFSTYCCNFIILLAGNMIDMNIGLSMAQEYDPTLQTEVSVTGTLYNNFIMIFLVLSGMHRYIFKTFCDAYTLIPIGGTIFRWDSLLSSTIMFITEIFVIAFRIILPVFAVIMILNAILGIMVKVAPQIHMFSVGAQLKIIVGFVVLFLTIFLLPDVAAFIFKEMKKMQTLFIQGLY
;
A
#
# COMPACT_ATOMS: atom_id res chain seq x y z
N MET A 1 1.93 24.70 -32.45
CA MET A 1 3.31 25.16 -32.72
C MET A 1 3.92 25.44 -31.36
N PHE A 2 4.63 24.44 -30.79
CA PHE A 2 5.13 24.49 -29.42
C PHE A 2 6.41 25.34 -29.39
N SER A 3 6.31 26.62 -29.03
CA SER A 3 7.48 27.47 -28.75
C SER A 3 8.02 27.10 -27.37
N ILE A 4 8.98 26.18 -27.33
CA ILE A 4 9.71 25.85 -26.10
C ILE A 4 10.78 26.92 -25.92
N ASP A 5 10.41 28.04 -25.30
CA ASP A 5 11.40 28.98 -24.77
C ASP A 5 11.94 28.38 -23.46
N PHE A 6 13.18 27.87 -23.50
CA PHE A 6 13.87 27.32 -22.33
C PHE A 6 14.32 28.47 -21.40
N THR A 7 13.37 29.04 -20.68
CA THR A 7 13.62 30.00 -19.59
C THR A 7 13.91 29.24 -18.30
N LEU A 8 14.77 29.77 -17.42
CA LEU A 8 15.08 29.21 -16.10
C LEU A 8 13.81 28.85 -15.30
N GLN A 9 12.80 29.72 -15.37
CA GLN A 9 11.50 29.55 -14.72
C GLN A 9 10.72 28.32 -15.21
N ASN A 10 10.79 28.01 -16.51
CA ASN A 10 10.15 26.81 -17.07
C ASN A 10 10.81 25.52 -16.58
N PHE A 11 12.13 25.57 -16.36
CA PHE A 11 12.88 24.46 -15.80
C PHE A 11 12.53 24.22 -14.31
N GLU A 12 12.39 25.30 -13.54
CA GLU A 12 11.98 25.23 -12.13
C GLU A 12 10.57 24.64 -11.96
N TYR A 13 9.61 25.05 -12.81
CA TYR A 13 8.26 24.47 -12.85
C TYR A 13 8.25 22.97 -13.19
N PHE A 14 9.07 22.57 -14.17
CA PHE A 14 9.24 21.16 -14.52
C PHE A 14 9.82 20.35 -13.35
N LEU A 15 10.78 20.92 -12.61
CA LEU A 15 11.40 20.25 -11.47
C LEU A 15 10.39 20.05 -10.33
N LEU A 16 9.53 21.03 -10.04
CA LEU A 16 8.45 20.90 -9.05
C LEU A 16 7.42 19.81 -9.43
N LEU A 17 7.08 19.70 -10.72
CA LEU A 17 6.23 18.59 -11.20
C LEU A 17 6.92 17.24 -11.00
N LEU A 18 8.20 17.17 -11.37
CA LEU A 18 9.01 15.97 -11.26
C LEU A 18 9.12 15.52 -9.79
N THR A 19 9.29 16.44 -8.84
CA THR A 19 9.38 16.09 -7.41
C THR A 19 8.08 15.49 -6.89
N ARG A 20 6.91 16.09 -7.16
CA ARG A 20 5.62 15.51 -6.74
C ARG A 20 5.39 14.12 -7.36
N ILE A 21 5.64 13.97 -8.66
CA ILE A 21 5.42 12.70 -9.38
C ILE A 21 6.40 11.62 -8.91
N SER A 22 7.67 11.96 -8.75
CA SER A 22 8.69 10.99 -8.31
C SER A 22 8.40 10.48 -6.90
N MET A 23 7.99 11.35 -5.97
CA MET A 23 7.59 10.93 -4.62
C MET A 23 6.35 10.05 -4.64
N PHE A 24 5.37 10.35 -5.49
CA PHE A 24 4.21 9.48 -5.70
C PHE A 24 4.61 8.10 -6.25
N VAL A 25 5.45 8.05 -7.29
CA VAL A 25 5.89 6.79 -7.92
C VAL A 25 6.73 5.95 -6.97
N VAL A 26 7.56 6.55 -6.11
CA VAL A 26 8.36 5.80 -5.13
C VAL A 26 7.48 5.08 -4.11
N VAL A 27 6.41 5.73 -3.64
CA VAL A 27 5.55 5.19 -2.58
C VAL A 27 4.42 4.30 -3.13
N ALA A 28 3.94 4.58 -4.34
CA ALA A 28 2.84 3.84 -4.93
C ALA A 28 3.13 2.32 -4.98
N PRO A 29 2.21 1.47 -4.48
CA PRO A 29 2.48 0.05 -4.30
C PRO A 29 2.83 -0.70 -5.60
N PHE A 30 2.42 -0.19 -6.78
CA PHE A 30 2.80 -0.75 -8.09
C PHE A 30 4.29 -0.78 -8.35
N PHE A 31 4.93 0.34 -8.01
CA PHE A 31 6.32 0.58 -8.34
C PHE A 31 7.23 0.30 -7.14
N ASN A 32 6.69 0.18 -5.92
CA ASN A 32 7.45 -0.08 -4.70
C ASN A 32 7.85 -1.56 -4.51
N THR A 33 7.78 -2.40 -5.54
CA THR A 33 8.29 -3.78 -5.47
C THR A 33 9.81 -3.81 -5.69
N SER A 34 10.52 -4.69 -4.97
CA SER A 34 11.97 -4.89 -5.09
C SER A 34 12.42 -5.27 -6.51
N ASN A 35 11.50 -5.78 -7.32
CA ASN A 35 11.74 -6.21 -8.68
C ASN A 35 11.78 -5.07 -9.71
N THR A 36 11.45 -3.83 -9.33
CA THR A 36 11.40 -2.70 -10.27
C THR A 36 12.69 -1.84 -10.17
N PRO A 37 13.55 -1.82 -11.20
CA PRO A 37 14.79 -1.03 -11.16
C PRO A 37 14.52 0.46 -10.97
N ALA A 38 15.31 1.11 -10.11
CA ALA A 38 15.18 2.55 -9.83
C ALA A 38 15.24 3.42 -11.11
N ARG A 39 16.01 2.98 -12.12
CA ARG A 39 16.12 3.65 -13.42
C ARG A 39 14.78 3.75 -14.14
N VAL A 40 13.93 2.72 -14.06
CA VAL A 40 12.60 2.70 -14.68
C VAL A 40 11.67 3.68 -13.96
N LYS A 41 11.73 3.74 -12.63
CA LYS A 41 10.91 4.67 -11.82
C LYS A 41 11.22 6.13 -12.15
N ILE A 42 12.51 6.47 -12.26
CA ILE A 42 12.95 7.83 -12.61
C ILE A 42 12.54 8.17 -14.05
N GLY A 43 12.80 7.27 -15.01
CA GLY A 43 12.42 7.49 -16.41
C GLY A 43 10.91 7.66 -16.61
N PHE A 44 10.11 6.82 -15.94
CA PHE A 44 8.65 6.94 -15.97
C PHE A 44 8.18 8.26 -15.35
N SER A 45 8.72 8.65 -14.19
CA SER A 45 8.37 9.92 -13.54
C SER A 45 8.71 11.14 -14.41
N ALA A 46 9.86 11.11 -15.09
CA ALA A 46 10.28 12.18 -15.99
C ALA A 46 9.36 12.29 -17.23
N LEU A 47 8.98 11.16 -17.83
CA LEU A 47 8.04 11.15 -18.97
C LEU A 47 6.65 11.66 -18.58
N VAL A 48 6.13 11.22 -17.43
CA VAL A 48 4.83 11.69 -16.94
C VAL A 48 4.88 13.18 -16.60
N SER A 49 5.97 13.66 -15.99
CA SER A 49 6.18 15.09 -15.71
C SER A 49 6.15 15.92 -17.00
N LEU A 50 6.83 15.44 -18.06
CA LEU A 50 6.86 16.12 -19.34
C LEU A 50 5.47 16.20 -19.99
N LEU A 51 4.66 15.14 -19.88
CA LEU A 51 3.28 15.16 -20.39
C LEU A 51 2.38 16.11 -19.59
N LEU A 52 2.49 16.10 -18.26
CA LEU A 52 1.70 16.97 -17.39
C LEU A 52 2.11 18.44 -17.48
N TYR A 53 3.36 18.73 -17.83
CA TYR A 53 3.82 20.10 -18.03
C TYR A 53 2.99 20.87 -19.06
N PHE A 54 2.45 20.21 -20.08
CA PHE A 54 1.59 20.86 -21.09
C PHE A 54 0.12 21.02 -20.66
N VAL A 55 -0.27 20.42 -19.55
CA VAL A 55 -1.67 20.37 -19.08
C VAL A 55 -1.88 21.22 -17.84
N VAL A 56 -0.84 21.38 -17.01
CA VAL A 56 -0.93 22.09 -15.74
C VAL A 56 -0.69 23.59 -15.93
N ASP A 57 -1.57 24.41 -15.36
CA ASP A 57 -1.40 25.86 -15.31
C ASP A 57 -0.46 26.28 -14.18
N PHE A 58 0.59 27.03 -14.53
CA PHE A 58 1.61 27.52 -13.59
C PHE A 58 1.39 28.97 -13.15
N SER A 59 0.25 29.57 -13.51
CA SER A 59 -0.02 31.01 -13.35
C SER A 59 -0.02 31.50 -11.90
N ALA A 60 -0.06 30.60 -10.92
CA ALA A 60 -0.08 30.92 -9.49
C ALA A 60 1.30 30.93 -8.82
N LEU A 61 2.37 30.58 -9.54
CA LEU A 61 3.71 30.47 -8.97
C LEU A 61 4.48 31.78 -9.09
N ASP A 62 4.45 32.57 -8.01
CA ASP A 62 5.33 33.72 -7.82
C ASP A 62 6.25 33.46 -6.61
N TYR A 63 7.54 33.28 -6.86
CA TYR A 63 8.55 33.21 -5.82
C TYR A 63 9.71 34.15 -6.17
N SER A 64 10.01 35.06 -5.24
CA SER A 64 11.04 36.08 -5.40
C SER A 64 12.40 35.66 -4.84
N THR A 65 12.49 34.54 -4.11
CA THR A 65 13.70 34.13 -3.36
C THR A 65 13.97 32.62 -3.49
N VAL A 66 15.25 32.23 -3.53
CA VAL A 66 15.73 30.83 -3.55
C VAL A 66 15.21 30.01 -2.37
N THR A 67 15.05 30.64 -1.20
CA THR A 67 14.47 29.99 -0.01
C THR A 67 12.98 29.66 -0.19
N GLY A 68 12.24 30.51 -0.88
CA GLY A 68 10.83 30.27 -1.24
C GLY A 68 10.69 29.08 -2.18
N TYR A 69 11.58 28.98 -3.18
CA TYR A 69 11.63 27.82 -4.07
C TYR A 69 11.95 26.52 -3.33
N ALA A 70 12.94 26.53 -2.43
CA ALA A 70 13.27 25.34 -1.64
C ALA A 70 12.09 24.86 -0.76
N PHE A 71 11.34 25.80 -0.18
CA PHE A 71 10.11 25.49 0.56
C PHE A 71 9.05 24.84 -0.33
N LEU A 72 8.83 25.39 -1.53
CA LEU A 72 7.90 24.81 -2.52
C LEU A 72 8.31 23.38 -2.91
N VAL A 73 9.59 23.11 -3.14
CA VAL A 73 10.07 21.76 -3.45
C VAL A 73 9.73 20.77 -2.33
N VAL A 74 9.93 21.15 -1.07
CA VAL A 74 9.61 20.31 0.08
C VAL A 74 8.10 20.10 0.20
N GLN A 75 7.31 21.15 0.03
CA GLN A 75 5.85 21.08 0.04
C GLN A 75 5.34 20.10 -1.03
N GLU A 76 5.81 20.23 -2.27
CA GLU A 76 5.45 19.35 -3.39
C GLU A 76 5.89 17.89 -3.18
N ALA A 77 7.07 17.69 -2.59
CA ALA A 77 7.54 16.37 -2.23
C ALA A 77 6.62 15.69 -1.18
N ILE A 78 6.22 16.44 -0.15
CA ILE A 78 5.31 15.95 0.89
C ILE A 78 3.92 15.65 0.31
N THR A 79 3.40 16.52 -0.55
CA THR A 79 2.09 16.31 -1.20
C THR A 79 2.09 15.02 -2.04
N GLY A 80 3.13 14.81 -2.86
CA GLY A 80 3.29 13.59 -3.66
C GLY A 80 3.41 12.34 -2.79
N LEU A 81 4.18 12.45 -1.70
CA LEU A 81 4.35 11.37 -0.72
C LEU A 81 3.02 11.02 -0.05
N LEU A 82 2.24 11.99 0.43
CA LEU A 82 0.97 11.76 1.11
C LEU A 82 -0.07 11.11 0.18
N ILE A 83 -0.16 11.55 -1.08
CA ILE A 83 -1.04 10.92 -2.06
C ILE A 83 -0.61 9.48 -2.34
N GLY A 84 0.69 9.22 -2.52
CA GLY A 84 1.21 7.86 -2.69
C GLY A 84 0.98 6.98 -1.45
N PHE A 85 1.18 7.56 -0.26
CA PHE A 85 1.02 6.88 1.03
C PHE A 85 -0.42 6.42 1.25
N SER A 86 -1.41 7.22 0.85
CA SER A 86 -2.83 6.83 0.93
C SER A 86 -3.13 5.50 0.21
N THR A 87 -2.44 5.24 -0.91
CA THR A 87 -2.60 4.01 -1.68
C THR A 87 -1.77 2.87 -1.07
N TYR A 88 -0.56 3.18 -0.61
CA TYR A 88 0.34 2.22 0.05
C TYR A 88 -0.25 1.65 1.34
N CYS A 89 -0.91 2.50 2.13
CA CYS A 89 -1.65 2.17 3.34
C CYS A 89 -2.53 0.92 3.20
N CYS A 90 -3.22 0.75 2.06
CA CYS A 90 -4.10 -0.39 1.83
C CYS A 90 -3.36 -1.72 1.69
N ASN A 91 -2.07 -1.71 1.34
CA ASN A 91 -1.26 -2.93 1.29
C ASN A 91 -0.99 -3.47 2.71
N PHE A 92 -0.96 -2.58 3.71
CA PHE A 92 -0.78 -2.97 5.11
C PHE A 92 -1.90 -3.90 5.61
N ILE A 93 -3.12 -3.77 5.08
CA ILE A 93 -4.26 -4.66 5.39
C ILE A 93 -3.89 -6.13 5.06
N ILE A 94 -3.28 -6.33 3.90
CA ILE A 94 -2.94 -7.65 3.36
C ILE A 94 -1.79 -8.26 4.15
N LEU A 95 -0.76 -7.45 4.40
CA LEU A 95 0.41 -7.86 5.14
C LEU A 95 0.05 -8.22 6.60
N LEU A 96 -0.82 -7.42 7.24
CA LEU A 96 -1.33 -7.72 8.58
C LEU A 96 -2.16 -9.01 8.59
N ALA A 97 -3.08 -9.19 7.64
CA ALA A 97 -3.88 -10.41 7.54
C ALA A 97 -3.02 -11.66 7.30
N GLY A 98 -2.04 -11.56 6.39
CA GLY A 98 -1.10 -12.64 6.08
C GLY A 98 -0.22 -13.02 7.27
N ASN A 99 0.33 -12.03 7.98
CA ASN A 99 1.10 -12.26 9.21
C ASN A 99 0.26 -12.96 10.28
N MET A 100 -0.99 -12.52 10.48
CA MET A 100 -1.87 -13.17 11.45
C MET A 100 -2.19 -14.62 11.04
N ILE A 101 -2.35 -14.91 9.75
CA ILE A 101 -2.59 -16.28 9.27
C ILE A 101 -1.36 -17.16 9.53
N ASP A 102 -0.17 -16.68 9.18
CA ASP A 102 1.08 -17.43 9.37
C ASP A 102 1.35 -17.73 10.85
N MET A 103 1.02 -16.78 11.74
CA MET A 103 1.10 -16.98 13.18
C MET A 103 0.14 -18.06 13.68
N ASN A 104 -1.08 -18.14 13.13
CA ASN A 104 -2.08 -19.14 13.56
C ASN A 104 -1.80 -20.55 13.01
N ILE A 105 -1.38 -20.66 11.74
CA ILE A 105 -1.02 -21.95 11.12
C ILE A 105 0.29 -22.49 11.72
N GLY A 106 1.16 -21.61 12.22
CA GLY A 106 2.46 -21.97 12.78
C GLY A 106 3.60 -21.91 11.76
N LEU A 107 3.39 -21.26 10.61
CA LEU A 107 4.50 -20.96 9.68
C LEU A 107 5.53 -20.03 10.33
N SER A 108 5.09 -19.14 11.22
CA SER A 108 5.98 -18.23 11.95
C SER A 108 6.95 -18.94 12.91
N MET A 109 6.69 -20.21 13.28
CA MET A 109 7.66 -20.98 14.09
C MET A 109 8.99 -21.17 13.35
N ALA A 110 8.97 -21.28 12.00
CA ALA A 110 10.19 -21.37 11.21
C ALA A 110 11.05 -20.08 11.28
N GLN A 111 10.42 -18.93 11.53
CA GLN A 111 11.09 -17.63 11.69
C GLN A 111 11.72 -17.50 13.10
N GLU A 112 11.07 -18.05 14.13
CA GLU A 112 11.60 -18.03 15.51
C GLU A 112 12.79 -18.97 15.71
N TYR A 113 12.88 -20.07 14.97
CA TYR A 113 13.99 -21.03 15.10
C TYR A 113 15.30 -20.57 14.44
N ASP A 114 15.25 -19.70 13.43
CA ASP A 114 16.45 -19.12 12.81
C ASP A 114 16.26 -17.63 12.43
N PRO A 115 16.52 -16.71 13.37
CA PRO A 115 16.46 -15.27 13.11
C PRO A 115 17.60 -14.76 12.21
N THR A 116 18.55 -15.62 11.80
CA THR A 116 19.66 -15.22 10.90
C THR A 116 19.23 -15.23 9.43
N LEU A 117 18.22 -16.04 9.07
CA LEU A 117 17.44 -15.79 7.87
C LEU A 117 16.58 -14.54 8.13
N GLN A 118 16.95 -13.40 7.54
CA GLN A 118 16.20 -12.14 7.59
C GLN A 118 14.81 -12.22 6.89
N THR A 119 14.16 -13.37 6.92
CA THR A 119 12.84 -13.63 6.36
C THR A 119 11.75 -13.24 7.36
N GLU A 120 11.72 -11.97 7.73
CA GLU A 120 10.60 -11.32 8.47
C GLU A 120 9.32 -11.20 7.61
N VAL A 121 9.37 -11.66 6.36
CA VAL A 121 8.25 -11.54 5.43
C VAL A 121 7.37 -12.79 5.53
N SER A 122 6.09 -12.59 5.86
CA SER A 122 5.09 -13.66 5.80
C SER A 122 5.00 -14.26 4.41
N VAL A 123 4.99 -15.59 4.36
CA VAL A 123 4.83 -16.34 3.11
C VAL A 123 3.43 -16.08 2.57
N THR A 124 2.42 -16.18 3.44
CA THR A 124 1.02 -15.97 3.04
C THR A 124 0.74 -14.51 2.71
N GLY A 125 1.33 -13.56 3.45
CA GLY A 125 1.18 -12.13 3.17
C GLY A 125 1.79 -11.74 1.83
N THR A 126 2.97 -12.28 1.49
CA THR A 126 3.59 -12.05 0.17
C THR A 126 2.74 -12.63 -0.95
N LEU A 127 2.22 -13.84 -0.77
CA LEU A 127 1.35 -14.50 -1.74
C LEU A 127 0.06 -13.70 -1.97
N TYR A 128 -0.62 -13.25 -0.92
CA TYR A 128 -1.82 -12.41 -1.06
C TYR A 128 -1.51 -11.05 -1.69
N ASN A 129 -0.39 -10.43 -1.35
CA ASN A 129 0.02 -9.16 -1.96
C ASN A 129 0.24 -9.32 -3.47
N ASN A 130 0.89 -10.41 -3.90
CA ASN A 130 1.07 -10.72 -5.32
C ASN A 130 -0.27 -10.92 -6.04
N PHE A 131 -1.23 -11.65 -5.45
CA PHE A 131 -2.55 -11.82 -6.03
C PHE A 131 -3.30 -10.49 -6.16
N ILE A 132 -3.28 -9.67 -5.12
CA ILE A 132 -3.97 -8.38 -5.14
C ILE A 132 -3.34 -7.44 -6.16
N MET A 133 -2.02 -7.46 -6.32
CA MET A 133 -1.33 -6.73 -7.38
C MET A 133 -1.83 -7.16 -8.78
N ILE A 134 -1.98 -8.46 -9.03
CA ILE A 134 -2.53 -8.99 -10.28
C ILE A 134 -3.97 -8.50 -10.48
N PHE A 135 -4.83 -8.62 -9.46
CA PHE A 135 -6.21 -8.13 -9.53
C PHE A 135 -6.29 -6.63 -9.76
N LEU A 136 -5.32 -5.87 -9.28
CA LEU A 136 -5.27 -4.43 -9.48
C LEU A 136 -4.98 -4.08 -10.94
N VAL A 137 -4.06 -4.79 -11.57
CA VAL A 137 -3.81 -4.66 -13.01
C VAL A 137 -5.06 -5.06 -13.82
N LEU A 138 -5.67 -6.20 -13.50
CA LEU A 138 -6.85 -6.73 -14.21
C LEU A 138 -8.10 -5.84 -14.06
N SER A 139 -8.34 -5.29 -12.88
CA SER A 139 -9.50 -4.43 -12.60
C SER A 139 -9.38 -3.01 -13.19
N GLY A 140 -8.22 -2.64 -13.73
CA GLY A 140 -7.98 -1.28 -14.21
C GLY A 140 -7.79 -0.25 -13.10
N MET A 141 -7.65 -0.67 -11.85
CA MET A 141 -7.50 0.22 -10.69
C MET A 141 -6.23 1.08 -10.76
N HIS A 142 -5.18 0.60 -11.43
CA HIS A 142 -3.96 1.37 -11.68
C HIS A 142 -4.26 2.65 -12.49
N ARG A 143 -5.17 2.57 -13.47
CA ARG A 143 -5.63 3.72 -14.26
C ARG A 143 -6.43 4.69 -13.41
N TYR A 144 -7.27 4.18 -12.49
CA TYR A 144 -8.00 5.03 -11.55
C TYR A 144 -7.04 5.81 -10.64
N ILE A 145 -6.05 5.14 -10.06
CA ILE A 145 -5.09 5.76 -9.14
C ILE A 145 -4.30 6.86 -9.85
N PHE A 146 -3.83 6.59 -11.07
CA PHE A 146 -3.17 7.59 -11.91
C PHE A 146 -4.09 8.74 -12.30
N LYS A 147 -5.33 8.46 -12.69
CA LYS A 147 -6.30 9.49 -13.05
C LYS A 147 -6.57 10.42 -11.87
N THR A 148 -6.83 9.86 -10.69
CA THR A 148 -7.07 10.64 -9.47
C THR A 148 -5.86 11.48 -9.09
N PHE A 149 -4.63 10.98 -9.33
CA PHE A 149 -3.42 11.76 -9.14
C PHE A 149 -3.32 12.94 -10.12
N CYS A 150 -3.63 12.73 -11.41
CA CYS A 150 -3.67 13.83 -12.38
C CYS A 150 -4.78 14.84 -12.04
N ASP A 151 -5.97 14.37 -11.67
CA ASP A 151 -7.11 15.21 -11.28
C ASP A 151 -6.77 16.01 -10.00
N ALA A 152 -5.90 15.50 -9.12
CA ALA A 152 -5.46 16.21 -7.93
C ALA A 152 -4.73 17.54 -8.24
N TYR A 153 -4.13 17.71 -9.42
CA TYR A 153 -3.53 19.00 -9.82
C TYR A 153 -4.58 20.10 -10.05
N THR A 154 -5.84 19.75 -10.33
CA THR A 154 -6.93 20.72 -10.46
C THR A 154 -7.38 21.27 -9.12
N LEU A 155 -7.29 20.46 -8.06
CA LEU A 155 -7.67 20.82 -6.69
C LEU A 155 -6.50 21.43 -5.91
N ILE A 156 -5.29 20.90 -6.13
CA ILE A 156 -4.07 21.28 -5.43
C ILE A 156 -3.07 21.78 -6.49
N PRO A 157 -3.17 23.06 -6.90
CA PRO A 157 -2.22 23.63 -7.84
C PRO A 157 -0.81 23.62 -7.24
N ILE A 158 0.20 23.73 -8.09
CA ILE A 158 1.60 23.70 -7.67
C ILE A 158 1.86 24.92 -6.76
N GLY A 159 2.40 24.67 -5.57
CA GLY A 159 2.62 25.69 -4.54
C GLY A 159 1.39 26.12 -3.74
N GLY A 160 0.20 25.61 -4.07
CA GLY A 160 -1.06 25.92 -3.38
C GLY A 160 -1.51 24.89 -2.34
N THR A 161 -0.63 23.98 -1.91
CA THR A 161 -1.03 22.92 -0.96
C THR A 161 -1.29 23.50 0.43
N ILE A 162 -2.49 23.28 0.98
CA ILE A 162 -2.83 23.65 2.35
C ILE A 162 -2.95 22.38 3.19
N PHE A 163 -2.01 22.18 4.12
CA PHE A 163 -2.04 21.01 5.00
C PHE A 163 -3.07 21.20 6.12
N ARG A 164 -4.25 20.58 5.97
CA ARG A 164 -5.24 20.48 7.05
C ARG A 164 -4.91 19.30 7.94
N TRP A 165 -3.97 19.49 8.87
CA TRP A 165 -3.48 18.44 9.76
C TRP A 165 -4.59 17.69 10.51
N ASP A 166 -5.64 18.38 10.94
CA ASP A 166 -6.78 17.75 11.63
C ASP A 166 -7.52 16.73 10.75
N SER A 167 -7.70 17.06 9.47
CA SER A 167 -8.36 16.17 8.50
C SER A 167 -7.48 14.98 8.13
N LEU A 168 -6.18 15.21 7.94
CA LEU A 168 -5.22 14.14 7.66
C LEU A 168 -5.07 13.18 8.84
N LEU A 169 -5.01 13.72 10.06
CA LEU A 169 -4.86 12.93 11.28
C LEU A 169 -6.12 12.11 11.58
N SER A 170 -7.31 12.72 11.47
CA SER A 170 -8.59 11.99 11.62
C SER A 170 -8.77 10.90 10.57
N SER A 171 -8.42 11.18 9.31
CA SER A 171 -8.44 10.18 8.22
C SER A 171 -7.49 9.01 8.49
N THR A 172 -6.29 9.29 9.02
CA THR A 172 -5.30 8.27 9.36
C THR A 172 -5.75 7.39 10.53
N ILE A 173 -6.32 7.98 11.58
CA ILE A 173 -6.85 7.23 12.73
C ILE A 173 -8.02 6.33 12.32
N MET A 174 -8.95 6.88 11.52
CA MET A 174 -10.07 6.11 10.97
C MET A 174 -9.54 4.91 10.19
N PHE A 175 -8.54 5.13 9.33
CA PHE A 175 -7.94 4.08 8.55
C PHE A 175 -7.28 2.99 9.39
N ILE A 176 -6.51 3.35 10.43
CA ILE A 176 -5.88 2.37 11.32
C ILE A 176 -6.94 1.44 11.92
N THR A 177 -8.08 1.97 12.34
CA THR A 177 -9.17 1.17 12.89
C THR A 177 -9.79 0.26 11.82
N GLU A 178 -10.00 0.79 10.61
CA GLU A 178 -10.54 0.03 9.48
C GLU A 178 -9.61 -1.11 9.05
N ILE A 179 -8.29 -0.90 9.01
CA ILE A 179 -7.30 -1.94 8.69
C ILE A 179 -7.49 -3.15 9.59
N PHE A 180 -7.55 -2.96 10.91
CA PHE A 180 -7.69 -4.07 11.86
C PHE A 180 -8.97 -4.85 11.63
N VAL A 181 -10.09 -4.16 11.40
CA VAL A 181 -11.38 -4.81 11.13
C VAL A 181 -11.33 -5.63 9.84
N ILE A 182 -10.73 -5.08 8.78
CA ILE A 182 -10.66 -5.75 7.48
C ILE A 182 -9.69 -6.92 7.52
N ALA A 183 -8.50 -6.73 8.09
CA ALA A 183 -7.51 -7.79 8.24
C ALA A 183 -8.08 -8.94 9.09
N PHE A 184 -8.77 -8.63 10.19
CA PHE A 184 -9.44 -9.64 11.01
C PHE A 184 -10.53 -10.39 10.22
N ARG A 185 -11.34 -9.67 9.43
CA ARG A 185 -12.34 -10.29 8.55
C ARG A 185 -11.76 -11.26 7.54
N ILE A 186 -10.58 -10.96 6.99
CA ILE A 186 -9.89 -11.84 6.04
C ILE A 186 -9.42 -13.13 6.72
N ILE A 187 -8.90 -13.04 7.96
CA ILE A 187 -8.42 -14.21 8.70
C ILE A 187 -9.54 -15.04 9.35
N LEU A 188 -10.71 -14.47 9.64
CA LEU A 188 -11.84 -15.14 10.31
C LEU A 188 -12.06 -16.63 9.94
N PRO A 189 -12.17 -17.02 8.65
CA PRO A 189 -12.38 -18.43 8.29
C PRO A 189 -11.22 -19.33 8.72
N VAL A 190 -9.97 -18.88 8.55
CA VAL A 190 -8.76 -19.60 8.97
C VAL A 190 -8.68 -19.67 10.49
N PHE A 191 -8.94 -18.54 11.16
CA PHE A 191 -8.91 -18.43 12.62
C PHE A 191 -9.91 -19.39 13.27
N ALA A 192 -11.15 -19.44 12.78
CA ALA A 192 -12.19 -20.30 13.33
C ALA A 192 -11.82 -21.79 13.25
N VAL A 193 -11.32 -22.25 12.11
CA VAL A 193 -10.93 -23.65 11.91
C VAL A 193 -9.74 -24.01 12.79
N ILE A 194 -8.72 -23.14 12.88
CA ILE A 194 -7.54 -23.38 13.70
C ILE A 194 -7.88 -23.32 15.19
N MET A 195 -8.81 -22.46 15.61
CA MET A 195 -9.28 -22.41 17.00
C MET A 195 -9.97 -23.71 17.41
N ILE A 196 -10.83 -24.27 16.54
CA ILE A 196 -11.44 -25.58 16.77
C ILE A 196 -10.37 -26.66 16.84
N LEU A 197 -9.39 -26.63 15.94
CA LEU A 197 -8.29 -27.58 15.91
C LEU A 197 -7.42 -27.49 17.18
N ASN A 198 -7.18 -26.29 17.71
CA ASN A 198 -6.51 -26.08 19.00
C ASN A 198 -7.29 -26.72 20.16
N ALA A 199 -8.63 -26.62 20.15
CA ALA A 199 -9.46 -27.28 21.16
C ALA A 199 -9.38 -28.81 21.05
N ILE A 200 -9.43 -29.36 19.82
CA ILE A 200 -9.28 -30.81 19.57
C ILE A 200 -7.92 -31.30 20.05
N LEU A 201 -6.84 -30.59 19.71
CA LEU A 201 -5.50 -30.91 20.19
C LEU A 201 -5.45 -30.82 21.73
N GLY A 202 -5.99 -29.78 22.34
CA GLY A 202 -6.03 -29.65 23.81
C GLY A 202 -6.69 -30.83 24.52
N ILE A 203 -7.77 -31.38 23.95
CA ILE A 203 -8.44 -32.59 24.46
C ILE A 203 -7.56 -33.83 24.24
N MET A 204 -6.95 -33.97 23.07
CA MET A 204 -6.06 -35.09 22.73
C MET A 204 -4.84 -35.19 23.66
N VAL A 205 -4.29 -34.07 24.15
CA VAL A 205 -3.21 -34.07 25.16
C VAL A 205 -3.62 -34.87 26.40
N LYS A 206 -4.88 -34.70 26.84
CA LYS A 206 -5.41 -35.38 28.03
C LYS A 206 -5.67 -36.86 27.79
N VAL A 207 -6.08 -37.23 26.57
CA VAL A 207 -6.46 -38.61 26.22
C VAL A 207 -5.23 -39.47 25.94
N ALA A 208 -4.22 -38.94 25.25
CA ALA A 208 -3.02 -39.67 24.86
C ALA A 208 -1.75 -38.84 25.14
N PRO A 209 -1.31 -38.74 26.40
CA PRO A 209 -0.16 -37.91 26.80
C PRO A 209 1.19 -38.40 26.25
N GLN A 210 1.21 -39.61 25.67
CA GLN A 210 2.41 -40.22 25.07
C GLN A 210 2.71 -39.68 23.66
N ILE A 211 1.78 -38.95 23.04
CA ILE A 211 1.99 -38.35 21.71
C ILE A 211 2.87 -37.12 21.86
N HIS A 212 3.92 -37.00 21.04
CA HIS A 212 4.70 -35.76 20.90
C HIS A 212 3.85 -34.65 20.28
N MET A 213 3.04 -34.02 21.12
CA MET A 213 1.97 -33.10 20.74
C MET A 213 2.45 -31.89 19.96
N PHE A 214 3.67 -31.44 20.23
CA PHE A 214 4.30 -30.34 19.52
C PHE A 214 4.51 -30.68 18.03
N SER A 215 5.04 -31.87 17.75
CA SER A 215 5.31 -32.32 16.38
C SER A 215 4.03 -32.63 15.62
N VAL A 216 3.13 -33.42 16.23
CA VAL A 216 1.87 -33.82 15.60
C VAL A 216 0.93 -32.62 15.43
N GLY A 217 0.82 -31.76 16.45
CA GLY A 217 -0.06 -30.59 16.41
C GLY A 217 0.37 -29.56 15.36
N ALA A 218 1.67 -29.30 15.21
CA ALA A 218 2.19 -28.42 14.17
C ALA A 218 1.90 -28.98 12.77
N GLN A 219 2.18 -30.26 12.53
CA GLN A 219 1.91 -30.92 11.23
C GLN A 219 0.41 -30.85 10.85
N LEU A 220 -0.48 -31.10 11.81
CA LEU A 220 -1.93 -31.07 11.59
C LEU A 220 -2.44 -29.65 11.30
N LYS A 221 -1.93 -28.65 12.04
CA LYS A 221 -2.21 -27.22 11.80
C LYS A 221 -1.82 -26.79 10.39
N ILE A 222 -0.63 -27.19 9.95
CA ILE A 222 -0.11 -26.84 8.62
C ILE A 222 -1.00 -27.42 7.52
N ILE A 223 -1.33 -28.72 7.59
CA ILE A 223 -2.17 -29.39 6.59
C ILE A 223 -3.55 -28.73 6.52
N VAL A 224 -4.21 -28.57 7.67
CA VAL A 224 -5.55 -27.97 7.71
C VAL A 224 -5.51 -26.50 7.31
N GLY A 225 -4.49 -25.75 7.74
CA GLY A 225 -4.27 -24.37 7.35
C GLY A 225 -4.16 -24.19 5.84
N PHE A 226 -3.37 -25.04 5.16
CA PHE A 226 -3.26 -25.01 3.70
C PHE A 226 -4.56 -25.37 2.99
N VAL A 227 -5.33 -26.34 3.50
CA VAL A 227 -6.65 -26.69 2.93
C VAL A 227 -7.61 -25.50 3.03
N VAL A 228 -7.65 -24.83 4.19
CA VAL A 228 -8.50 -23.64 4.36
C VAL A 228 -8.01 -22.49 3.48
N LEU A 229 -6.70 -22.26 3.41
CA LEU A 229 -6.11 -21.25 2.52
C LEU A 229 -6.51 -21.48 1.06
N PHE A 230 -6.45 -22.73 0.59
CA PHE A 230 -6.88 -23.11 -0.74
C PHE A 230 -8.36 -22.79 -0.99
N LEU A 231 -9.24 -23.06 -0.02
CA LEU A 231 -10.65 -22.69 -0.11
C LEU A 231 -10.86 -21.16 -0.07
N THR A 232 -10.07 -20.42 0.70
CA THR A 232 -10.18 -18.95 0.76
C THR A 232 -9.74 -18.25 -0.52
N ILE A 233 -9.04 -18.94 -1.42
CA ILE A 233 -8.65 -18.37 -2.73
C ILE A 233 -9.88 -17.91 -3.53
N PHE A 234 -11.02 -18.60 -3.38
CA PHE A 234 -12.28 -18.25 -4.06
C PHE A 234 -12.87 -16.93 -3.56
N LEU A 235 -12.55 -16.52 -2.33
CA LEU A 235 -13.00 -15.27 -1.71
C LEU A 235 -12.06 -14.09 -2.04
N LEU A 236 -10.87 -14.36 -2.56
CA LEU A 236 -9.82 -13.37 -2.82
C LEU A 236 -10.27 -12.24 -3.79
N PRO A 237 -11.04 -12.49 -4.87
CA PRO A 237 -11.55 -11.43 -5.73
C PRO A 237 -12.45 -10.43 -5.00
N ASP A 238 -13.33 -10.92 -4.12
CA ASP A 238 -14.24 -10.07 -3.33
C ASP A 238 -13.46 -9.25 -2.30
N VAL A 239 -12.46 -9.87 -1.66
CA VAL A 239 -11.54 -9.17 -0.76
C VAL A 239 -10.76 -8.08 -1.50
N ALA A 240 -10.25 -8.38 -2.70
CA ALA A 240 -9.55 -7.40 -3.52
C ALA A 240 -10.46 -6.23 -3.90
N ALA A 241 -11.70 -6.49 -4.32
CA ALA A 241 -12.68 -5.45 -4.64
C ALA A 241 -12.99 -4.57 -3.42
N PHE A 242 -13.10 -5.16 -2.24
CA PHE A 242 -13.29 -4.42 -0.98
C PHE A 242 -12.08 -3.53 -0.65
N ILE A 243 -10.86 -4.06 -0.75
CA ILE A 243 -9.61 -3.30 -0.55
C ILE A 243 -9.52 -2.14 -1.55
N PHE A 244 -9.88 -2.37 -2.81
CA PHE A 244 -9.89 -1.32 -3.82
C PHE A 244 -10.89 -0.21 -3.51
N LYS A 245 -12.06 -0.54 -2.94
CA LYS A 245 -13.02 0.47 -2.49
C LYS A 245 -12.43 1.34 -1.37
N GLU A 246 -11.80 0.72 -0.38
CA GLU A 246 -11.16 1.46 0.72
C GLU A 246 -9.97 2.30 0.22
N MET A 247 -9.20 1.78 -0.75
CA MET A 247 -8.13 2.53 -1.40
C MET A 247 -8.64 3.80 -2.08
N LYS A 248 -9.78 3.75 -2.76
CA LYS A 248 -10.39 4.95 -3.36
C LYS A 248 -10.80 5.96 -2.29
N LYS A 249 -11.47 5.49 -1.24
CA LYS A 249 -11.92 6.33 -0.12
C LYS A 249 -10.73 7.02 0.55
N MET A 250 -9.67 6.27 0.85
CA MET A 250 -8.45 6.80 1.44
C MET A 250 -7.76 7.84 0.56
N GLN A 251 -7.67 7.57 -0.75
CA GLN A 251 -7.09 8.52 -1.69
C GLN A 251 -7.91 9.83 -1.71
N THR A 252 -9.24 9.76 -1.70
CA THR A 252 -10.09 10.96 -1.66
C THR A 252 -9.98 11.74 -0.35
N LEU A 253 -9.94 11.06 0.79
CA LEU A 253 -9.80 11.70 2.10
C LEU A 253 -8.46 12.42 2.25
N PHE A 254 -7.37 11.80 1.77
CA PHE A 254 -6.05 12.42 1.79
C PHE A 254 -5.99 13.64 0.86
N ILE A 255 -6.58 13.56 -0.34
CA ILE A 255 -6.65 14.72 -1.25
C ILE A 255 -7.48 15.85 -0.62
N GLN A 256 -8.61 15.55 0.03
CA GLN A 256 -9.41 16.54 0.76
C GLN A 256 -8.67 17.21 1.93
N GLY A 257 -7.71 16.51 2.55
CA GLY A 257 -6.88 17.08 3.61
C GLY A 257 -5.77 18.02 3.12
N LEU A 258 -5.59 18.17 1.79
CA LEU A 258 -4.49 18.90 1.16
C LEU A 258 -4.91 20.21 0.47
N TYR A 259 -6.20 20.59 0.53
CA TYR A 259 -6.74 21.88 0.07
C TYR A 259 -7.81 22.43 1.05
#